data_AF-W1RPF6-F1
#
_entry.id   AF-W1RPF6-F1
#
_cell.length_a   1.000
_cell.length_b   1.000
_cell.length_c   1.000
_cell.angle_alpha   90.00
_cell.angle_beta   90.00
_cell.angle_gamma   90.00
#
_symmetry.space_group_name_H-M   'P 1'
#
loop_
_entity.id
_entity.type
_entity.pdbx_description
1 polymer ?
#
loop_
_entity_poly.entity_id
_entity_poly.type
_entity_poly.pdbx_seq_one_letter_code
_entity_poly.pdbx_strand_id
1 'polypeptide(L)'
;APNAKVRAEVTASQRGKNSPRLAEHLKDSDKPYHARSMSWAQRLKRVFNIDITVCEACEKTNVKIITCITDPAVIHKILAHLDKQTLLEAKNDSLMPPLRAPPATASFSDYIIQRDFDFGA
;
A
#
# COMPACT_ATOMS: atom_id res chain seq x y z
N ALA A 1 2.89 36.61 -7.87
CA ALA A 1 4.23 36.66 -8.50
C ALA A 1 5.32 36.33 -7.48
N PRO A 2 6.41 35.63 -7.85
CA PRO A 2 7.41 35.14 -6.91
C PRO A 2 8.18 36.23 -6.15
N ASN A 3 8.21 37.46 -6.67
CA ASN A 3 8.92 38.62 -6.11
C ASN A 3 8.00 39.64 -5.42
N ALA A 4 6.73 39.31 -5.17
CA ALA A 4 5.82 40.22 -4.49
C ALA A 4 6.25 40.44 -3.03
N LYS A 5 6.30 41.71 -2.57
CA LYS A 5 6.71 42.08 -1.20
C LYS A 5 5.83 41.41 -0.13
N VAL A 6 4.53 41.31 -0.38
CA VAL A 6 3.54 40.72 0.54
C VAL A 6 3.60 39.19 0.63
N ARG A 7 4.38 38.51 -0.22
CA ARG A 7 4.48 37.04 -0.21
C ARG A 7 4.98 36.50 1.14
N ALA A 8 5.88 37.25 1.75
CA ALA A 8 6.50 36.98 3.04
C ALA A 8 5.48 36.94 4.19
N GLU A 9 4.44 37.75 4.12
CA GLU A 9 3.37 37.84 5.14
C GLU A 9 2.31 36.74 4.95
N VAL A 10 2.10 36.29 3.71
CA VAL A 10 1.04 35.33 3.36
C VAL A 10 1.53 33.88 3.36
N THR A 11 2.82 33.65 3.10
CA THR A 11 3.36 32.29 2.94
C THR A 11 4.22 31.89 4.12
N ALA A 12 3.84 30.83 4.84
CA ALA A 12 4.65 30.29 5.94
C ALA A 12 6.01 29.70 5.48
N SER A 13 6.24 29.52 4.17
CA SER A 13 7.53 29.02 3.66
C SER A 13 8.64 30.07 3.81
N GLN A 14 9.73 29.74 4.48
CA GLN A 14 10.97 30.54 4.55
C GLN A 14 11.75 30.59 3.21
N ARG A 15 11.07 30.43 2.08
CA ARG A 15 11.68 30.31 0.75
C ARG A 15 11.53 31.61 -0.03
N GLY A 16 12.62 32.39 -0.13
CA GLY A 16 12.71 33.57 -1.00
C GLY A 16 13.68 34.63 -0.47
N LYS A 17 14.17 35.52 -1.35
CA LYS A 17 15.10 36.60 -0.99
C LYS A 17 14.56 37.56 0.08
N ASN A 18 13.23 37.66 0.18
CA ASN A 18 12.53 38.54 1.12
C ASN A 18 11.65 37.78 2.12
N SER A 19 11.77 36.45 2.25
CA SER A 19 10.98 35.72 3.25
C SER A 19 11.45 36.11 4.66
N PRO A 20 10.54 36.32 5.62
CA PRO A 20 10.94 36.69 6.97
C PRO A 20 11.80 35.56 7.53
N ARG A 21 13.00 35.90 8.03
CA ARG A 21 13.74 34.98 8.88
C ARG A 21 12.94 34.90 10.19
N LEU A 22 12.04 33.93 10.29
CA LEU A 22 11.25 33.63 11.50
C LEU A 22 12.12 33.38 12.75
N ALA A 23 13.45 33.36 12.60
CA ALA A 23 14.42 33.24 13.68
C ALA A 23 14.28 34.30 14.78
N GLU A 24 13.75 35.49 14.48
CA GLU A 24 13.67 36.57 15.49
C GLU A 24 12.38 36.58 16.31
N HIS A 25 11.30 35.97 15.79
CA HIS A 25 9.97 35.98 16.43
C HIS A 25 9.56 34.64 17.07
N LEU A 26 10.40 33.60 16.93
CA LEU A 26 10.22 32.26 17.52
C LEU A 26 11.20 32.01 18.69
N LYS A 27 11.59 33.05 19.43
CA LYS A 27 12.44 32.90 20.63
C LYS A 27 11.75 32.10 21.75
N ASP A 28 10.46 31.81 21.62
CA ASP A 28 9.64 31.11 22.63
C ASP A 28 9.12 29.74 22.16
N SER A 29 9.64 29.22 21.05
CA SER A 29 9.42 27.82 20.68
C SER A 29 10.76 27.15 20.39
N ASP A 30 11.15 26.18 21.22
CA ASP A 30 12.36 25.35 21.11
C ASP A 30 12.51 24.57 19.78
N LYS A 31 11.65 24.82 18.79
CA LYS A 31 11.63 24.13 17.51
C LYS A 31 11.66 25.18 16.40
N PRO A 32 12.78 25.32 15.65
CA PRO A 32 12.78 26.16 14.46
C PRO A 32 11.69 25.67 13.51
N TYR A 33 10.85 26.58 13.00
CA TYR A 33 9.84 26.25 11.99
C TYR A 33 10.54 25.68 10.75
N HIS A 34 10.56 24.36 10.65
CA HIS A 34 10.91 23.66 9.42
C HIS A 34 9.59 23.31 8.74
N ALA A 35 9.36 23.87 7.55
CA ALA A 35 8.39 23.30 6.63
C ALA A 35 8.79 21.83 6.43
N ARG A 36 8.10 20.92 7.13
CA ARG A 36 8.47 19.50 7.21
C ARG A 36 8.63 18.99 5.78
N SER A 37 9.84 18.56 5.42
CA SER A 37 10.09 18.01 4.11
C SER A 37 9.20 16.79 3.91
N MET A 38 8.29 16.86 2.94
CA MET A 38 7.48 15.71 2.56
C MET A 38 8.30 14.79 1.65
N SER A 39 8.27 13.48 1.95
CA SER A 39 8.80 12.47 1.04
C SER A 39 8.04 12.48 -0.28
N TRP A 40 8.63 11.93 -1.35
CA TRP A 40 7.92 11.86 -2.64
C TRP A 40 6.60 11.08 -2.50
N ALA A 41 6.60 9.99 -1.73
CA ALA A 41 5.40 9.19 -1.48
C ALA A 41 4.30 10.01 -0.76
N GLN A 42 4.68 10.80 0.25
CA GLN A 42 3.73 11.70 0.95
C GLN A 42 3.15 12.76 0.00
N ARG A 43 3.93 13.23 -0.98
CA ARG A 43 3.43 14.16 -2.00
C ARG A 43 2.43 13.50 -2.94
N LEU A 44 2.67 12.25 -3.36
CA LEU A 44 1.72 11.51 -4.19
C LEU A 44 0.38 11.31 -3.47
N LYS A 45 0.41 10.94 -2.20
CA LYS A 45 -0.79 10.84 -1.37
C LYS A 45 -1.51 12.18 -1.24
N ARG A 46 -0.77 13.26 -1.00
CA ARG A 46 -1.36 14.59 -0.85
C ARG A 46 -1.97 15.16 -2.14
N VAL A 47 -1.30 14.97 -3.28
CA VAL A 47 -1.67 15.62 -4.55
C VAL A 47 -2.63 14.75 -5.37
N PHE A 48 -2.38 13.45 -5.41
CA PHE A 48 -3.12 12.51 -6.27
C PHE A 48 -3.98 11.52 -5.48
N ASN A 49 -3.97 11.57 -4.14
CA ASN A 49 -4.62 10.57 -3.28
C ASN A 49 -4.13 9.13 -3.54
N ILE A 50 -2.88 8.97 -3.98
CA ILE A 50 -2.25 7.66 -4.23
C ILE A 50 -1.31 7.34 -3.07
N ASP A 51 -1.61 6.27 -2.33
CA ASP A 51 -0.74 5.77 -1.25
C ASP A 51 0.02 4.51 -1.67
N ILE A 52 1.26 4.71 -2.11
CA ILE A 52 2.16 3.62 -2.52
C ILE A 52 2.83 2.89 -1.33
N THR A 53 2.54 3.30 -0.09
CA THR A 53 3.12 2.69 1.12
C THR A 53 2.22 1.61 1.75
N VAL A 54 1.02 1.43 1.20
CA VAL A 54 0.05 0.41 1.60
C VAL A 54 -0.04 -0.61 0.48
N CYS A 55 0.12 -1.90 0.82
CA CYS A 55 -0.13 -2.98 -0.12
C CYS A 55 -1.43 -3.69 0.28
N GLU A 56 -2.43 -3.65 -0.59
CA GLU A 56 -3.74 -4.29 -0.36
C GLU A 56 -3.62 -5.81 -0.27
N ALA A 57 -2.77 -6.43 -1.10
CA ALA A 57 -2.58 -7.88 -1.12
C ALA A 57 -1.83 -8.43 0.10
N CYS A 58 -0.99 -7.61 0.75
CA CYS A 58 -0.19 -8.05 1.89
C CYS A 58 -0.74 -7.58 3.23
N GLU A 59 -1.78 -6.73 3.23
CA GLU A 59 -2.33 -6.05 4.42
C GLU A 59 -1.28 -5.30 5.27
N LYS A 60 -0.12 -4.99 4.66
CA LYS A 60 1.03 -4.40 5.33
C LYS A 60 1.10 -2.91 5.06
N THR A 61 1.22 -2.14 6.13
CA THR A 61 1.54 -0.72 6.10
C THR A 61 3.05 -0.50 6.16
N ASN A 62 3.58 0.47 5.41
CA ASN A 62 5.01 0.83 5.30
C ASN A 62 5.84 -0.12 4.41
N VAL A 63 5.35 -0.44 3.22
CA VAL A 63 6.17 -1.18 2.23
C VAL A 63 7.33 -0.32 1.71
N LYS A 64 8.50 -0.95 1.51
CA LYS A 64 9.67 -0.32 0.92
C LYS A 64 9.68 -0.54 -0.58
N ILE A 65 9.72 0.56 -1.34
CA ILE A 65 9.85 0.50 -2.79
C ILE A 65 11.33 0.26 -3.13
N ILE A 66 11.59 -0.81 -3.88
CA ILE A 66 12.95 -1.23 -4.24
C ILE A 66 13.29 -0.77 -5.66
N THR A 67 12.31 -0.83 -6.58
CA THR A 67 12.50 -0.47 -8.00
C THR A 67 11.26 0.21 -8.56
N CYS A 68 11.45 1.00 -9.62
CA CYS A 68 10.38 1.52 -10.47
C CYS A 68 10.68 1.19 -11.93
N ILE A 69 9.65 0.85 -12.70
CA ILE A 69 9.76 0.56 -14.13
C ILE A 69 9.15 1.74 -14.88
N THR A 70 9.94 2.41 -15.72
CA THR A 70 9.50 3.61 -16.46
C THR A 70 9.54 3.43 -17.98
N ASP A 71 10.17 2.37 -18.48
CA ASP A 71 10.24 2.09 -19.91
C ASP A 71 8.85 1.71 -20.45
N PRO A 72 8.28 2.50 -21.39
CA PRO A 72 6.95 2.23 -21.95
C PRO A 72 6.87 0.86 -22.63
N ALA A 73 7.93 0.41 -23.32
CA ALA A 73 7.92 -0.86 -24.01
C ALA A 73 7.79 -2.04 -23.03
N VAL A 74 8.44 -1.94 -21.87
CA VAL A 74 8.34 -2.93 -20.80
C VAL A 74 6.96 -2.88 -20.14
N ILE A 75 6.45 -1.68 -19.84
CA ILE A 75 5.11 -1.49 -19.26
C ILE A 75 4.05 -2.13 -20.17
N HIS A 76 4.09 -1.85 -21.48
CA HIS A 76 3.16 -2.45 -22.45
C HIS A 76 3.25 -3.97 -22.49
N LYS A 77 4.46 -4.54 -22.42
CA LYS A 77 4.64 -6.00 -22.38
C LYS A 77 4.04 -6.61 -21.11
N ILE A 78 4.22 -5.97 -19.95
CA ILE A 78 3.65 -6.43 -18.68
C ILE A 78 2.12 -6.40 -18.75
N LEU A 79 1.55 -5.26 -19.15
CA LEU A 79 0.10 -5.10 -19.27
C LEU A 79 -0.51 -6.13 -20.23
N ALA A 80 0.09 -6.30 -21.41
CA ALA A 80 -0.37 -7.28 -22.39
C ALA A 80 -0.29 -8.74 -21.89
N HIS A 81 0.58 -9.04 -20.93
CA HIS A 81 0.65 -10.36 -20.32
C HIS A 81 -0.45 -10.55 -19.26
N LEU A 82 -0.68 -9.53 -18.43
CA LEU A 82 -1.73 -9.54 -17.41
C LEU A 82 -3.13 -9.66 -18.04
N ASP A 83 -3.40 -8.94 -19.12
CA ASP A 83 -4.68 -9.03 -19.84
C ASP A 83 -4.95 -10.44 -20.40
N LYS A 84 -3.89 -11.15 -20.81
CA LYS A 84 -4.03 -12.54 -21.26
C LYS A 84 -4.33 -13.49 -20.09
N GLN A 85 -3.71 -13.28 -18.94
CA GLN A 85 -3.95 -14.11 -17.76
C GLN A 85 -5.36 -13.93 -17.22
N THR A 86 -5.86 -12.69 -17.10
CA THR A 86 -7.23 -12.43 -16.63
C THR A 86 -8.29 -13.04 -17.55
N LEU A 87 -8.08 -12.99 -18.87
CA LEU A 87 -8.97 -13.67 -19.83
C LEU A 87 -8.92 -15.20 -19.72
N LEU A 88 -7.78 -15.78 -19.37
CA LEU A 88 -7.64 -17.22 -19.15
C LEU A 88 -8.27 -17.64 -17.82
N GLU A 89 -8.10 -16.86 -16.75
CA GLU A 89 -8.74 -17.09 -15.44
C GLU A 89 -10.26 -17.03 -15.56
N ALA A 90 -10.82 -15.99 -16.20
CA ALA A 90 -12.25 -15.89 -16.43
C ALA A 90 -12.83 -17.05 -17.28
N LYS A 91 -12.05 -17.56 -18.23
CA LYS A 91 -12.44 -18.74 -19.03
C LYS A 91 -12.38 -20.02 -18.21
N ASN A 92 -11.39 -20.16 -17.34
CA ASN A 92 -11.21 -21.33 -16.48
C ASN A 92 -12.24 -21.38 -15.35
N ASP A 93 -12.69 -20.25 -14.81
CA ASP A 93 -13.77 -20.19 -13.81
C ASP A 93 -15.08 -20.76 -14.36
N SER A 94 -15.35 -20.57 -15.66
CA SER A 94 -16.53 -21.17 -16.32
C SER A 94 -16.43 -22.68 -16.57
N LEU A 95 -15.21 -23.24 -16.50
CA LEU A 95 -14.92 -24.66 -16.72
C LEU A 95 -14.70 -25.42 -15.40
N MET A 96 -14.60 -24.72 -14.27
CA MET A 96 -14.43 -25.34 -12.96
C MET A 96 -15.79 -25.89 -12.49
N PRO A 97 -15.87 -27.19 -12.14
CA PRO A 97 -17.06 -27.73 -11.53
C PRO A 97 -17.33 -26.99 -10.21
N PRO A 98 -18.61 -26.79 -9.84
CA PRO A 98 -18.97 -26.09 -8.61
C PRO A 98 -18.27 -26.73 -7.41
N LEU A 99 -17.81 -25.89 -6.47
CA LEU A 99 -17.17 -26.33 -5.23
C LEU A 99 -18.01 -27.45 -4.60
N ARG A 100 -17.44 -28.64 -4.55
CA ARG A 100 -18.11 -29.80 -3.98
C ARG A 100 -18.30 -29.51 -2.49
N ALA A 101 -19.54 -29.47 -2.04
CA ALA A 101 -19.84 -29.34 -0.63
C ALA A 101 -19.07 -30.44 0.15
N PRO A 102 -18.53 -30.13 1.34
CA PRO A 102 -17.97 -31.15 2.21
C PRO A 102 -18.98 -32.30 2.35
N PRO A 103 -18.53 -33.58 2.31
CA PRO A 103 -19.44 -34.69 2.50
C PRO A 103 -20.22 -34.46 3.80
N ALA A 104 -21.55 -34.60 3.73
CA ALA A 104 -22.39 -34.45 4.90
C ALA A 104 -21.82 -35.36 5.99
N THR A 105 -21.33 -34.76 7.07
CA THR A 105 -20.92 -35.51 8.25
C THR A 105 -22.18 -36.14 8.78
N ALA A 106 -22.41 -37.41 8.46
CA ALA A 106 -23.30 -38.23 9.28
C ALA A 106 -22.79 -38.05 10.70
N SER A 107 -23.67 -37.62 11.61
CA SER A 107 -23.39 -37.47 13.02
C SER A 107 -23.07 -38.85 13.59
N PHE A 108 -21.84 -39.32 13.36
CA PHE A 108 -21.30 -40.52 13.95
C PHE A 108 -20.92 -40.15 15.38
N SER A 109 -21.88 -40.26 16.28
CA SER A 109 -21.60 -40.38 17.69
C SER A 109 -21.08 -41.79 17.97
N ASP A 110 -19.85 -42.10 17.54
CA ASP A 110 -19.15 -43.31 17.96
C ASP A 110 -17.92 -42.91 18.77
N TYR A 111 -18.16 -42.60 20.04
CA TYR A 111 -17.14 -42.43 21.07
C TYR A 111 -16.60 -43.76 21.60
N ILE A 112 -16.73 -44.86 20.87
CA ILE A 112 -16.12 -46.14 21.23
C ILE A 112 -14.93 -46.38 20.31
N ILE A 113 -13.87 -45.59 20.50
CA ILE A 113 -12.54 -45.96 20.03
C ILE A 113 -12.13 -47.19 20.83
N GLN A 114 -12.26 -48.33 20.16
CA GLN A 114 -11.68 -49.64 20.44
C GLN A 114 -10.32 -49.50 21.17
N ARG A 115 -10.30 -49.61 22.50
CA ARG A 115 -9.09 -49.56 23.33
C ARG A 115 -8.44 -50.92 23.57
N ASP A 116 -8.89 -51.97 22.90
CA ASP A 116 -8.40 -53.34 23.12
C ASP A 116 -7.71 -53.90 21.87
N PHE A 117 -6.66 -53.23 21.40
CA PHE A 117 -5.73 -53.84 20.44
C PHE A 117 -4.39 -54.10 21.14
N ASP A 118 -4.26 -55.31 21.67
CA ASP A 118 -3.09 -55.81 22.38
C ASP A 118 -2.08 -56.37 21.36
N PHE A 119 -0.91 -55.74 21.21
CA PHE A 119 0.20 -56.30 20.45
C PHE A 119 0.97 -57.24 21.37
N GLY A 120 0.54 -58.51 21.41
CA GLY A 120 1.15 -59.56 22.21
C GLY A 120 2.67 -59.67 21.98
N ALA A 121 3.38 -59.89 23.08
CA ALA A 121 4.79 -60.27 23.14
C ALA A 121 4.91 -61.64 23.83
#